data_AF-A0A1L3Z6I2-F1
#
_entry.id   AF-A0A1L3Z6I2-F1
#
_cell.length_a   1.000
_cell.length_b   1.000
_cell.length_c   1.000
_cell.angle_alpha   90.00
_cell.angle_beta   90.00
_cell.angle_gamma   90.00
#
_symmetry.space_group_name_H-M   'P 1'
#
loop_
_entity.id
_entity.type
_entity.pdbx_description
1 polymer ?
#
loop_
_entity_poly.entity_id
_entity_poly.type
_entity_poly.pdbx_seq_one_letter_code
_entity_poly.pdbx_strand_id
1 'polypeptide(L)'
;MRSAIAILFLVETCLYALASLTHAGFVLEGHEHRQAMIAEAVISAVLLLGLISLGLDRSWSRTAAIFAQSFALLGTLVGAFTIAIGVGPQTTLDYLTHAVMILLLVTGLVWLARSRSASSLG
;
A
#
# COMPACT_ATOMS: atom_id res chain seq x y z
N MET A 1 -2.79 -19.48 3.16
CA MET A 1 -1.95 -18.45 2.51
C MET A 1 -2.78 -17.37 1.82
N ARG A 2 -3.71 -17.71 0.92
CA ARG A 2 -4.52 -16.72 0.19
C ARG A 2 -5.32 -15.78 1.09
N SER A 3 -5.96 -16.29 2.15
CA SER A 3 -6.67 -15.45 3.12
C SER A 3 -5.75 -14.49 3.88
N ALA A 4 -4.52 -14.91 4.20
CA ALA A 4 -3.55 -14.04 4.88
C ALA A 4 -3.09 -12.88 3.98
N ILE A 5 -2.86 -13.15 2.68
CA ILE A 5 -2.53 -12.13 1.69
C ILE A 5 -3.73 -11.17 1.51
N ALA A 6 -4.96 -11.69 1.46
CA ALA A 6 -6.16 -10.86 1.36
C ALA A 6 -6.34 -9.95 2.59
N ILE A 7 -6.11 -10.47 3.81
CA ILE A 7 -6.13 -9.67 5.04
C ILE A 7 -5.05 -8.59 4.99
N LEU A 8 -3.83 -8.93 4.55
CA LEU A 8 -2.75 -7.94 4.41
C LEU A 8 -3.15 -6.82 3.44
N PHE A 9 -3.66 -7.15 2.26
CA PHE A 9 -4.16 -6.17 1.29
C PHE A 9 -5.28 -5.30 1.86
N LEU A 10 -6.19 -5.87 2.66
CA LEU A 10 -7.25 -5.12 3.33
C LEU A 10 -6.65 -4.13 4.34
N VAL A 11 -5.72 -4.57 5.18
CA VAL A 11 -5.02 -3.73 6.15
C VAL A 11 -4.29 -2.58 5.45
N GLU A 12 -3.54 -2.87 4.39
CA GLU A 12 -2.83 -1.85 3.61
C GLU A 12 -3.81 -0.87 2.97
N THR A 13 -4.88 -1.35 2.35
CA THR A 13 -5.93 -0.50 1.75
C THR A 13 -6.52 0.47 2.77
N CYS A 14 -6.88 -0.05 3.95
CA CYS A 14 -7.40 0.77 5.06
C CYS A 14 -6.35 1.76 5.58
N LEU A 15 -5.09 1.35 5.68
CA LEU A 15 -4.00 2.20 6.15
C LEU A 15 -3.79 3.41 5.23
N TYR A 16 -3.75 3.20 3.91
CA TYR A 16 -3.66 4.32 2.95
C TYR A 16 -4.93 5.17 2.89
N ALA A 17 -6.11 4.56 3.05
CA ALA A 17 -7.35 5.31 3.10
C ALA A 17 -7.38 6.26 4.31
N LEU A 18 -6.95 5.78 5.48
CA LEU A 18 -6.86 6.59 6.71
C LEU A 18 -5.79 7.67 6.62
N ALA A 19 -4.63 7.37 6.04
CA ALA A 19 -3.59 8.37 5.79
C ALA A 19 -4.11 9.48 4.85
N SER A 20 -4.78 9.09 3.76
CA SER A 20 -5.36 10.05 2.81
C SER A 20 -6.40 10.93 3.49
N LEU A 21 -7.25 10.32 4.33
CA LEU A 21 -8.28 11.03 5.09
C LEU A 21 -7.68 11.97 6.16
N THR A 22 -6.51 11.62 6.70
CA THR A 22 -5.72 12.48 7.60
C THR A 22 -5.19 13.70 6.87
N HIS A 23 -4.59 13.51 5.68
CA HIS A 23 -4.13 14.61 4.85
C HIS A 23 -5.25 15.41 4.17
N ALA A 24 -6.48 14.90 4.20
CA ALA A 24 -7.68 15.64 3.84
C ALA A 24 -8.25 16.49 4.99
N GLY A 25 -7.68 16.39 6.20
CA GLY A 25 -8.13 17.12 7.39
C GLY A 25 -9.33 16.49 8.11
N PHE A 26 -9.78 15.31 7.68
CA PHE A 26 -10.96 14.65 8.27
C PHE A 26 -10.64 13.80 9.51
N VAL A 27 -9.37 13.42 9.72
CA VAL A 27 -8.94 12.61 10.88
C VAL A 27 -8.14 13.44 11.88
N LEU A 28 -7.15 14.20 11.42
CA LEU A 28 -6.35 15.11 12.24
C LEU A 28 -6.30 16.48 11.59
N GLU A 29 -6.82 17.48 12.30
CA GLU A 29 -6.75 18.87 11.85
C GLU A 29 -5.28 19.35 11.82
N GLY A 30 -4.94 20.24 10.87
CA GLY A 30 -3.60 20.82 10.75
C GLY A 30 -2.57 19.95 10.00
N HIS A 31 -2.94 18.75 9.54
CA HIS A 31 -2.10 17.85 8.73
C HIS A 31 -2.45 17.87 7.24
N GLU A 32 -3.17 18.88 6.79
CA GLU A 32 -3.69 18.96 5.42
C GLU A 32 -2.57 19.07 4.38
N HIS A 33 -2.53 18.10 3.46
CA HIS A 33 -1.58 18.12 2.36
C HIS A 33 -2.18 17.48 1.12
N ARG A 34 -2.72 18.31 0.22
CA ARG A 34 -3.52 17.87 -0.93
C ARG A 34 -2.79 16.87 -1.82
N GLN A 35 -1.48 17.03 -2.02
CA GLN A 35 -0.66 16.15 -2.84
C GLN A 35 -0.55 14.75 -2.20
N ALA A 36 -0.30 14.68 -0.89
CA ALA A 36 -0.24 13.41 -0.17
C ALA A 36 -1.60 12.72 -0.12
N MET A 37 -2.67 13.49 0.16
CA MET A 37 -4.05 12.99 0.12
C MET A 37 -4.35 12.28 -1.21
N ILE A 38 -4.07 12.93 -2.35
CA ILE A 38 -4.34 12.34 -3.68
C ILE A 38 -3.48 11.09 -3.90
N ALA A 39 -2.18 11.17 -3.61
CA ALA A 39 -1.26 10.06 -3.83
C ALA A 39 -1.70 8.81 -3.05
N GLU A 40 -2.01 8.98 -1.77
CA GLU A 40 -2.42 7.89 -0.89
C GLU A 40 -3.80 7.34 -1.26
N ALA A 41 -4.74 8.19 -1.68
CA ALA A 41 -6.03 7.74 -2.20
C ALA A 41 -5.88 6.86 -3.44
N VAL A 42 -5.01 7.26 -4.37
CA VAL A 42 -4.70 6.48 -5.57
C VAL A 42 -4.08 5.13 -5.21
N ILE A 43 -3.11 5.12 -4.28
CA ILE A 43 -2.50 3.87 -3.80
C ILE A 43 -3.55 2.96 -3.13
N SER A 44 -4.40 3.51 -2.25
CA SER A 44 -5.49 2.77 -1.61
C SER A 44 -6.42 2.13 -2.65
N ALA A 45 -6.82 2.89 -3.69
CA ALA A 45 -7.68 2.38 -4.75
C ALA A 45 -7.00 1.24 -5.55
N VAL A 46 -5.71 1.38 -5.86
CA VAL A 46 -4.94 0.35 -6.57
C VAL A 46 -4.81 -0.93 -5.73
N LEU A 47 -4.53 -0.81 -4.43
CA LEU A 47 -4.49 -1.95 -3.51
C LEU A 47 -5.86 -2.62 -3.39
N LEU A 48 -6.95 -1.84 -3.32
CA LEU A 48 -8.32 -2.38 -3.30
C LEU A 48 -8.63 -3.17 -4.58
N LEU A 49 -8.24 -2.68 -5.76
CA LEU A 49 -8.37 -3.42 -7.01
C LEU A 49 -7.54 -4.72 -6.99
N GLY A 50 -6.34 -4.68 -6.41
CA GLY A 50 -5.53 -5.86 -6.14
C GLY A 50 -6.25 -6.87 -5.23
N LEU A 51 -6.87 -6.42 -4.14
CA LEU A 51 -7.66 -7.25 -3.24
C LEU A 51 -8.85 -7.90 -3.94
N ILE A 52 -9.63 -7.11 -4.70
CA ILE A 52 -10.76 -7.61 -5.49
C ILE A 52 -10.27 -8.67 -6.48
N SER A 53 -9.13 -8.43 -7.15
CA SER A 53 -8.56 -9.42 -8.08
C SER A 53 -8.27 -10.75 -7.40
N LEU A 54 -7.73 -10.75 -6.18
CA LEU A 54 -7.48 -11.97 -5.41
C LEU A 54 -8.76 -12.73 -5.07
N GLY A 55 -9.90 -12.04 -4.92
CA GLY A 55 -11.21 -12.66 -4.71
C GLY A 55 -11.79 -13.34 -5.94
N LEU A 56 -11.47 -12.85 -7.15
CA LEU A 56 -12.01 -13.36 -8.42
C LEU A 56 -11.45 -14.71 -8.88
N ASP A 57 -10.36 -15.18 -8.25
CA ASP A 57 -9.70 -16.46 -8.54
C ASP A 57 -9.35 -16.71 -10.01
N ARG A 58 -8.93 -15.67 -10.72
CA ARG A 58 -8.53 -15.77 -12.12
C ARG A 58 -7.03 -16.03 -12.24
N SER A 59 -6.62 -16.59 -13.37
CA SER A 59 -5.20 -16.85 -13.69
C SER A 59 -4.34 -15.59 -13.63
N TRP A 60 -4.92 -14.41 -13.91
CA TRP A 60 -4.24 -13.12 -13.85
C TRP A 60 -4.25 -12.46 -12.46
N SER A 61 -5.05 -12.94 -11.51
CA SER A 61 -5.25 -12.31 -10.19
C SER A 61 -3.93 -12.11 -9.44
N ARG A 62 -3.02 -13.10 -9.51
CA ARG A 62 -1.71 -12.99 -8.87
C ARG A 62 -0.86 -11.89 -9.51
N THR A 63 -0.86 -11.79 -10.83
CA THR A 63 -0.10 -10.75 -11.56
C THR A 63 -0.64 -9.37 -11.23
N ALA A 64 -1.97 -9.20 -11.18
CA ALA A 64 -2.60 -7.96 -10.75
C ALA A 64 -2.25 -7.58 -9.31
N ALA A 65 -2.26 -8.53 -8.38
CA ALA A 65 -1.86 -8.30 -6.99
C ALA A 65 -0.39 -7.87 -6.87
N ILE A 66 0.53 -8.51 -7.62
CA ILE A 66 1.95 -8.10 -7.65
C ILE A 66 2.12 -6.69 -8.22
N PHE A 67 1.37 -6.36 -9.27
CA PHE A 67 1.41 -5.02 -9.85
C PHE A 67 0.90 -3.98 -8.86
N ALA A 68 -0.24 -4.23 -8.21
CA ALA A 68 -0.80 -3.35 -7.19
C ALA A 68 0.19 -3.11 -6.04
N GLN A 69 0.84 -4.17 -5.55
CA GLN A 69 1.85 -4.05 -4.50
C GLN A 69 3.09 -3.29 -4.95
N SER A 70 3.63 -3.61 -6.12
CA SER A 70 4.80 -2.91 -6.67
C SER A 70 4.52 -1.43 -6.89
N PHE A 71 3.32 -1.10 -7.38
CA PHE A 71 2.88 0.28 -7.58
C PHE A 71 2.77 1.03 -6.25
N ALA A 72 2.13 0.43 -5.25
CA ALA A 72 2.00 1.01 -3.92
C ALA A 72 3.37 1.24 -3.26
N LEU A 73 4.26 0.25 -3.34
CA LEU A 73 5.62 0.36 -2.82
C LEU A 73 6.41 1.48 -3.50
N LEU A 74 6.36 1.56 -4.84
CA LEU A 74 7.02 2.64 -5.57
C LEU A 74 6.47 4.01 -5.18
N GLY A 75 5.14 4.16 -5.12
CA GLY A 75 4.49 5.41 -4.72
C GLY A 75 4.89 5.85 -3.31
N THR A 76 4.98 4.92 -2.37
CA THR A 76 5.39 5.21 -0.99
C THR A 76 6.88 5.45 -0.84
N LEU A 77 7.73 4.80 -1.64
CA LEU A 77 9.15 5.15 -1.69
C LEU A 77 9.35 6.57 -2.25
N VAL A 78 8.55 6.99 -3.24
CA VAL A 78 8.55 8.38 -3.70
C VAL A 78 8.11 9.33 -2.59
N GLY A 79 7.03 9.02 -1.87
CA GLY A 79 6.57 9.81 -0.72
C GLY A 79 7.60 9.90 0.42
N ALA A 80 8.20 8.77 0.79
CA ALA A 80 9.26 8.71 1.80
C ALA A 80 10.51 9.49 1.37
N PHE A 81 10.88 9.43 0.08
CA PHE A 81 11.96 10.22 -0.48
C PHE A 81 11.66 11.72 -0.41
N THR A 82 10.45 12.14 -0.80
CA THR A 82 10.05 13.56 -0.72
C THR A 82 10.13 14.06 0.72
N ILE A 83 9.62 13.28 1.68
CA ILE A 83 9.72 13.63 3.11
C ILE A 83 11.19 13.73 3.53
N ALA A 84 12.04 12.77 3.15
CA ALA A 84 13.46 12.74 3.54
C ALA A 84 14.26 13.95 3.02
N ILE A 85 13.88 14.52 1.87
CA ILE A 85 14.51 15.74 1.32
C ILE A 85 13.84 17.03 1.80
N GLY A 86 12.90 16.96 2.75
CA GLY A 86 12.22 18.12 3.33
C GLY A 86 11.00 18.62 2.53
N VAL A 87 10.51 17.84 1.54
CA VAL A 87 9.35 18.19 0.72
C VAL A 87 8.14 17.37 1.15
N GLY A 88 7.16 18.05 1.77
CA GLY A 88 5.95 17.42 2.31
C GLY A 88 5.92 17.42 3.84
N PRO A 89 4.91 16.79 4.45
CA PRO A 89 4.72 16.77 5.90
C PRO A 89 5.93 16.16 6.63
N GLN A 90 6.48 16.89 7.61
CA GLN A 90 7.70 16.53 8.35
C GLN A 90 7.40 16.06 9.78
N THR A 91 6.21 15.47 10.01
CA THR A 91 5.82 15.09 11.37
C THR A 91 6.32 13.68 11.70
N THR A 92 6.59 13.41 12.97
CA THR A 92 6.97 12.05 13.44
C THR A 92 5.94 11.00 13.01
N LEU A 93 4.67 11.37 12.96
CA LEU A 93 3.59 10.49 12.50
C LEU A 93 3.75 10.11 11.02
N ASP A 94 4.13 11.05 10.16
CA ASP A 94 4.32 10.80 8.73
C ASP A 94 5.48 9.82 8.48
N TYR A 95 6.61 10.02 9.17
CA TYR A 95 7.76 9.11 9.08
C TYR A 95 7.41 7.70 9.54
N LEU A 96 6.76 7.56 10.70
CA LEU A 96 6.36 6.26 11.24
C LEU A 96 5.37 5.55 10.32
N THR A 97 4.37 6.29 9.83
CA THR A 97 3.34 5.75 8.94
C THR A 97 3.97 5.24 7.64
N HIS A 98 4.86 6.01 7.01
CA HIS A 98 5.57 5.59 5.80
C HIS A 98 6.46 4.36 6.04
N ALA A 99 7.18 4.31 7.17
CA ALA A 99 8.02 3.15 7.51
C ALA A 99 7.19 1.87 7.67
N VAL A 100 6.05 1.95 8.37
CA VAL A 100 5.12 0.83 8.54
C VAL A 100 4.52 0.40 7.19
N MET A 101 4.08 1.34 6.37
CA MET A 101 3.57 1.06 5.03
C MET A 101 4.60 0.30 4.20
N ILE A 102 5.85 0.80 4.10
CA ILE A 102 6.92 0.14 3.35
C ILE A 102 7.15 -1.30 3.84
N LEU A 103 7.19 -1.51 5.15
CA LEU A 103 7.38 -2.84 5.73
C LEU A 103 6.25 -3.82 5.33
N LEU A 104 5.00 -3.38 5.40
CA LEU A 104 3.84 -4.19 5.01
C LEU A 104 3.89 -4.53 3.52
N LEU A 105 4.14 -3.53 2.68
CA LEU A 105 4.21 -3.69 1.22
C LEU A 105 5.30 -4.69 0.80
N VAL A 106 6.51 -4.54 1.37
CA VAL A 106 7.61 -5.48 1.14
C VAL A 106 7.23 -6.89 1.59
N THR A 107 6.58 -7.02 2.74
CA THR A 107 6.11 -8.31 3.25
C THR A 107 5.10 -8.95 2.29
N GLY A 108 4.13 -8.19 1.82
CA GLY A 108 3.13 -8.64 0.85
C GLY A 108 3.74 -9.09 -0.48
N LEU A 109 4.70 -8.32 -1.00
CA LEU A 109 5.42 -8.64 -2.22
C LEU A 109 6.25 -9.93 -2.07
N VAL A 110 6.96 -10.09 -0.94
CA VAL A 110 7.74 -11.31 -0.64
C VAL A 110 6.84 -12.53 -0.54
N TRP A 111 5.68 -12.43 0.13
CA TRP A 111 4.71 -13.53 0.21
C TRP A 111 4.15 -13.89 -1.16
N LEU A 112 3.77 -12.90 -1.96
CA LEU A 112 3.32 -13.11 -3.34
C LEU A 112 4.40 -13.78 -4.19
N ALA A 113 5.66 -13.35 -4.08
CA ALA A 113 6.77 -13.95 -4.81
C ALA A 113 7.00 -15.42 -4.44
N ARG A 114 7.05 -15.73 -3.14
CA ARG A 114 7.31 -17.09 -2.62
C ARG A 114 6.20 -18.09 -2.92
N SER A 115 4.95 -17.63 -3.06
CA SER A 115 3.83 -18.51 -3.42
C SER A 115 3.98 -19.21 -4.79
N ARG A 116 4.84 -18.71 -5.69
CA ARG A 116 5.12 -19.33 -7.00
C ARG A 116 6.02 -20.56 -6.90
N SER A 117 6.95 -20.56 -5.96
CA SER A 117 7.92 -21.66 -5.78
C SER A 117 7.27 -22.93 -5.24
N ALA A 118 6.12 -22.80 -4.57
CA ALA A 118 5.35 -23.94 -4.07
C ALA A 118 4.51 -24.63 -5.15
N SER A 119 4.12 -23.92 -6.22
CA SER A 119 3.28 -24.46 -7.29
C SER A 119 4.04 -25.08 -8.46
N SER A 120 5.37 -24.94 -8.53
CA SER A 120 6.22 -25.47 -9.61
C SER A 120 6.88 -26.82 -9.31
N LEU A 121 6.47 -27.48 -8.22
CA LEU A 121 6.97 -28.80 -7.78
C LEU A 121 5.87 -29.88 -7.76
N GLY A 122 4.73 -29.62 -8.41
CA GLY A 122 3.59 -30.54 -8.51
C GLY A 122 3.38 -31.03 -9.94
#